data_AF-A0A1H3RVQ5-F1
#
_entry.id   AF-A0A1H3RVQ5-F1
#
_cell.length_a   1.000
_cell.length_b   1.000
_cell.length_c   1.000
_cell.angle_alpha   90.00
_cell.angle_beta   90.00
_cell.angle_gamma   90.00
#
_symmetry.space_group_name_H-M   'P 1'
#
loop_
_entity.id
_entity.type
_entity.pdbx_description
1 polymer ?
#
loop_
_entity_poly.entity_id
_entity_poly.type
_entity_poly.pdbx_seq_one_letter_code
_entity_poly.pdbx_strand_id
1 'polypeptide(L)'
;MGRSLRVLCVALAAALGVACDSGDERAPLPPAQAAELATFVVDVFENDPAAASALMSHGPLVCVAEPFGADPAIVYAALFCVVREAGVAFDDSSGVSTVVAVHRASPVRVELPGDGAAHQPDIERIFPEDLRERAFEGYRDPRAAERELAARFAAQNR
;
A
#
# COMPACT_ATOMS: atom_id res chain seq x y z
N MET A 1 11.76 75.54 26.17
CA MET A 1 11.57 74.51 27.22
C MET A 1 10.15 73.97 27.09
N GLY A 2 9.99 72.66 26.90
CA GLY A 2 8.68 72.02 26.71
C GLY A 2 8.83 70.62 26.12
N ARG A 3 9.43 69.70 26.89
CA ARG A 3 9.52 68.27 26.55
C ARG A 3 8.17 67.63 26.85
N SER A 4 7.46 67.15 25.83
CA SER A 4 6.26 66.33 26.03
C SER A 4 6.57 64.87 25.68
N LEU A 5 6.71 64.08 26.74
CA LEU A 5 6.70 62.61 26.76
C LEU A 5 5.29 62.11 26.36
N ARG A 6 5.17 61.16 25.43
CA ARG A 6 3.98 60.32 25.30
C ARG A 6 4.36 58.86 25.02
N VAL A 7 4.44 58.15 26.15
CA VAL A 7 3.87 56.83 26.49
C VAL A 7 3.65 55.84 25.33
N LEU A 8 4.41 54.75 25.44
CA LEU A 8 4.25 53.42 24.85
C LEU A 8 2.84 52.84 25.12
N CYS A 9 2.15 52.37 24.09
CA CYS A 9 1.14 51.32 24.20
C CYS A 9 1.52 50.18 23.26
N VAL A 10 2.29 49.22 23.78
CA VAL A 10 2.56 47.95 23.09
C VAL A 10 1.41 47.00 23.44
N ALA A 11 0.43 46.88 22.55
CA ALA A 11 -0.60 45.86 22.64
C ALA A 11 -0.04 44.55 22.07
N LEU A 12 0.46 43.68 22.95
CA LEU A 12 0.82 42.30 22.61
C LEU A 12 -0.48 41.49 22.48
N ALA A 13 -1.04 41.42 21.28
CA ALA A 13 -2.11 40.49 20.96
C ALA A 13 -1.50 39.10 20.77
N ALA A 14 -1.52 38.28 21.81
CA ALA A 14 -1.20 36.86 21.73
C ALA A 14 -2.33 36.15 20.99
N ALA A 15 -2.24 36.12 19.66
CA ALA A 15 -3.03 35.22 18.83
C ALA A 15 -2.54 33.79 19.12
N LEU A 16 -3.21 33.11 20.04
CA LEU A 16 -3.14 31.66 20.18
C LEU A 16 -3.78 31.06 18.93
N GLY A 17 -2.99 30.93 17.87
CA GLY A 17 -3.32 30.13 16.71
C GLY A 17 -3.45 28.69 17.16
N VAL A 18 -4.68 28.25 17.38
CA VAL A 18 -5.02 26.83 17.44
C VAL A 18 -4.64 26.28 16.07
N ALA A 19 -3.48 25.64 15.97
CA ALA A 19 -3.15 24.80 14.84
C ALA A 19 -4.12 23.62 14.93
N CYS A 20 -5.25 23.74 14.23
CA CYS A 20 -6.01 22.57 13.84
C CYS A 20 -5.05 21.73 13.00
N ASP A 21 -4.48 20.71 13.63
CA ASP A 21 -3.80 19.60 12.98
C ASP A 21 -4.89 18.82 12.22
N SER A 22 -5.34 19.40 11.11
CA SER A 22 -6.17 18.71 10.13
C SER A 22 -5.30 17.60 9.59
N GLY A 23 -5.58 16.36 10.02
CA GLY A 23 -4.85 15.18 9.59
C GLY A 23 -4.61 15.25 8.09
N ASP A 24 -3.33 15.39 7.73
CA ASP A 24 -2.90 15.50 6.34
C ASP A 24 -3.19 14.16 5.66
N GLU A 25 -4.38 14.05 5.07
CA GLU A 25 -4.76 12.92 4.24
C GLU A 25 -3.72 12.80 3.12
N ARG A 26 -3.04 11.66 3.06
CA ARG A 26 -1.92 11.46 2.15
C ARG A 26 -2.42 11.59 0.71
N ALA A 27 -1.79 12.51 -0.03
CA ALA A 27 -2.13 12.70 -1.44
C ALA A 27 -1.99 11.37 -2.23
N PRO A 28 -2.88 11.10 -3.20
CA PRO A 28 -2.77 9.93 -4.04
C PRO A 28 -1.40 9.84 -4.73
N LEU A 29 -0.86 8.62 -4.86
CA LEU A 29 0.40 8.38 -5.56
C LEU A 29 0.32 8.88 -7.01
N PRO A 30 1.32 9.65 -7.49
CA PRO A 30 1.45 9.98 -8.91
C PRO A 30 1.45 8.70 -9.77
N PRO A 31 0.79 8.68 -10.93
CA PRO A 31 0.64 7.45 -11.73
C PRO A 31 1.96 6.76 -12.09
N ALA A 32 3.00 7.53 -12.43
CA ALA A 32 4.32 6.98 -12.74
C ALA A 32 4.97 6.30 -11.52
N GLN A 33 4.84 6.90 -10.34
CA GLN A 33 5.33 6.31 -9.10
C GLN A 33 4.54 5.05 -8.74
N ALA A 34 3.22 5.08 -8.90
CA ALA A 34 2.38 3.90 -8.66
C ALA A 34 2.76 2.73 -9.56
N ALA A 35 3.04 2.96 -10.84
CA ALA A 35 3.47 1.91 -11.78
C ALA A 35 4.85 1.31 -11.42
N GLU A 36 5.81 2.15 -11.00
CA GLU A 36 7.12 1.69 -10.52
C GLU A 36 6.98 0.83 -9.26
N LEU A 37 6.20 1.30 -8.28
CA LEU A 37 5.96 0.57 -7.05
C LEU A 37 5.18 -0.73 -7.28
N ALA A 38 4.23 -0.76 -8.22
CA ALA A 38 3.50 -1.97 -8.59
C ALA A 38 4.46 -3.03 -9.13
N THR A 39 5.37 -2.62 -10.02
CA THR A 39 6.42 -3.49 -10.56
C THR A 39 7.31 -4.06 -9.44
N PHE A 40 7.73 -3.21 -8.50
CA PHE A 40 8.52 -3.64 -7.34
C PHE A 40 7.79 -4.66 -6.47
N VAL A 41 6.53 -4.42 -6.10
CA VAL A 41 5.75 -5.35 -5.27
C VAL A 41 5.55 -6.68 -5.98
N VAL A 42 5.22 -6.65 -7.28
CA VAL A 42 5.07 -7.87 -8.09
C VAL A 42 6.39 -8.65 -8.16
N ASP A 43 7.52 -7.98 -8.39
CA ASP A 43 8.84 -8.62 -8.43
C ASP A 43 9.18 -9.32 -7.11
N VAL A 44 8.87 -8.70 -5.97
CA VAL A 44 9.04 -9.30 -4.64
C VAL A 44 8.26 -10.61 -4.53
N PHE A 45 6.97 -10.63 -4.88
CA PHE A 45 6.17 -11.86 -4.70
C PHE A 45 6.38 -12.91 -5.79
N GLU A 46 6.79 -12.53 -7.01
CA GLU A 46 7.08 -13.48 -8.09
C GLU A 46 8.50 -14.08 -7.97
N ASN A 47 9.48 -13.35 -7.40
CA ASN A 47 10.90 -13.75 -7.43
C ASN A 47 11.57 -13.95 -6.05
N ASP A 48 10.99 -13.47 -4.94
CA ASP A 48 11.49 -13.78 -3.58
C ASP A 48 10.75 -15.00 -2.99
N PRO A 49 11.41 -16.16 -2.81
CA PRO A 49 10.77 -17.36 -2.28
C PRO A 49 10.19 -17.18 -0.88
N ALA A 50 10.78 -16.30 -0.05
CA ALA A 50 10.28 -16.04 1.29
C ALA A 50 8.98 -15.22 1.25
N ALA A 51 8.91 -14.21 0.38
CA ALA A 51 7.69 -13.44 0.17
C ALA A 51 6.58 -14.28 -0.47
N ALA A 52 6.91 -15.07 -1.50
CA ALA A 52 5.98 -16.00 -2.13
C ALA A 52 5.40 -16.99 -1.11
N SER A 53 6.26 -17.62 -0.29
CA SER A 53 5.85 -18.60 0.72
C SER A 53 5.00 -17.99 1.85
N ALA A 54 5.20 -16.70 2.16
CA ALA A 54 4.38 -15.99 3.13
C ALA A 54 2.93 -15.79 2.63
N LEU A 55 2.75 -15.69 1.31
CA LEU A 55 1.45 -15.50 0.68
C LEU A 55 0.76 -16.83 0.34
N MET A 56 1.50 -17.77 -0.26
CA MET A 56 1.00 -19.09 -0.67
C MET A 56 2.11 -20.14 -0.58
N SER A 57 1.78 -21.36 -0.14
CA SER A 57 2.80 -22.39 0.14
C SER A 57 3.34 -23.12 -1.10
N HIS A 58 2.81 -22.88 -2.31
CA HIS A 58 3.08 -23.73 -3.47
C HIS A 58 3.24 -22.96 -4.78
N GLY A 59 4.25 -23.37 -5.56
CA GLY A 59 4.44 -23.00 -6.96
C GLY A 59 4.92 -21.57 -7.22
N PRO A 60 5.38 -21.28 -8.45
CA PRO A 60 5.67 -19.92 -8.87
C PRO A 60 4.38 -19.10 -8.96
N LEU A 61 4.43 -17.84 -8.55
CA LEU A 61 3.27 -16.95 -8.60
C LEU A 61 3.27 -16.12 -9.88
N VAL A 62 2.07 -15.75 -10.33
CA VAL A 62 1.84 -14.59 -11.20
C VAL A 62 1.01 -13.62 -10.40
N CYS A 63 1.43 -12.36 -10.36
CA CYS A 63 0.83 -11.34 -9.52
C CYS A 63 0.50 -10.06 -10.30
N VAL A 64 -0.51 -9.34 -9.82
CA VAL A 64 -0.75 -7.92 -10.09
C VAL A 64 -0.81 -7.18 -8.76
N ALA A 65 -0.46 -5.89 -8.77
CA ALA A 65 -0.48 -5.05 -7.58
C ALA A 65 -1.00 -3.65 -7.90
N GLU A 66 -1.76 -3.07 -6.96
CA GLU A 66 -2.18 -1.67 -6.99
C GLU A 66 -1.67 -0.95 -5.73
N PRO A 67 -0.52 -0.24 -5.82
CA PRO A 67 -0.03 0.57 -4.72
C PRO A 67 -1.00 1.71 -4.43
N PHE A 68 -1.30 1.90 -3.15
CA PHE A 68 -2.19 2.95 -2.69
C PHE A 68 -1.56 3.87 -1.64
N GLY A 69 -0.37 3.53 -1.15
CA GLY A 69 0.42 4.40 -0.29
C GLY A 69 1.88 3.99 -0.29
N ALA A 70 2.76 4.91 0.06
CA ALA A 70 4.17 4.61 0.24
C ALA A 70 4.81 5.59 1.22
N ASP A 71 5.76 5.06 1.96
CA ASP A 71 6.74 5.78 2.76
C ASP A 71 8.14 5.50 2.20
N PRO A 72 9.19 6.25 2.60
CA PRO A 72 10.54 6.03 2.09
C PRO A 72 11.01 4.57 2.20
N ALA A 73 10.54 3.85 3.22
CA ALA A 73 10.93 2.48 3.52
C ALA A 73 9.87 1.41 3.20
N ILE A 74 8.60 1.77 2.99
CA ILE A 74 7.48 0.81 2.94
C ILE A 74 6.55 1.14 1.77
N VAL A 75 6.10 0.12 1.06
CA VAL A 75 5.06 0.24 0.03
C VAL A 75 3.80 -0.47 0.53
N TYR A 76 2.65 0.20 0.43
CA TYR A 76 1.34 -0.34 0.76
C TYR A 76 0.55 -0.58 -0.51
N ALA A 77 0.11 -1.82 -0.75
CA ALA A 77 -0.53 -2.20 -2.00
C ALA A 77 -1.64 -3.23 -1.79
N ALA A 78 -2.64 -3.20 -2.68
CA ALA A 78 -3.48 -4.36 -2.93
C ALA A 78 -2.71 -5.31 -3.84
N LEU A 79 -2.79 -6.61 -3.58
CA LEU A 79 -2.05 -7.65 -4.27
C LEU A 79 -3.01 -8.78 -4.64
N PHE A 80 -2.94 -9.25 -5.89
CA PHE A 80 -3.68 -10.42 -6.34
C PHE A 80 -2.71 -11.34 -7.07
N CYS A 81 -2.52 -12.54 -6.53
CA CYS A 81 -1.65 -13.55 -7.10
C CYS A 81 -2.41 -14.84 -7.39
N VAL A 82 -1.94 -15.59 -8.39
CA VAL A 82 -2.35 -16.97 -8.68
C VAL A 82 -1.12 -17.86 -8.83
N VAL A 83 -1.25 -19.13 -8.47
CA VAL A 83 -0.21 -20.13 -8.69
C VAL A 83 -0.16 -20.50 -10.16
N ARG A 84 1.03 -20.49 -10.75
CA ARG A 84 1.29 -20.93 -12.11
C ARG A 84 1.66 -22.41 -12.13
N GLU A 85 0.70 -23.23 -12.54
CA GLU A 85 0.88 -24.66 -12.75
C GLU A 85 0.79 -25.03 -14.24
N ALA A 86 1.70 -25.88 -14.70
CA ALA A 86 1.76 -26.28 -16.09
C ALA A 86 0.49 -27.05 -16.49
N GLY A 87 -0.18 -26.59 -17.54
CA GLY A 87 -1.41 -27.21 -18.06
C GLY A 87 -2.68 -26.89 -17.26
N VAL A 88 -2.59 -26.06 -16.22
CA VAL A 88 -3.74 -25.57 -15.46
C VAL A 88 -4.22 -24.25 -16.08
N ALA A 89 -5.53 -24.14 -16.32
CA ALA A 89 -6.13 -22.91 -16.81
C ALA A 89 -6.19 -21.84 -15.71
N PHE A 90 -6.26 -20.57 -16.10
CA PHE A 90 -6.34 -19.46 -15.14
C PHE A 90 -7.53 -19.62 -14.18
N ASP A 91 -8.70 -19.97 -14.70
CA ASP A 91 -9.94 -20.13 -13.92
C ASP A 91 -9.88 -21.30 -12.92
N ASP A 92 -8.98 -22.26 -13.14
CA ASP A 92 -8.74 -23.42 -12.27
C ASP A 92 -7.56 -23.21 -11.31
N SER A 93 -6.86 -22.08 -11.43
CA SER A 93 -5.66 -21.79 -10.65
C SER A 93 -6.02 -21.32 -9.24
N SER A 94 -5.27 -21.77 -8.23
CA SER A 94 -5.43 -21.28 -6.86
C SER A 94 -4.89 -19.85 -6.77
N GLY A 95 -5.70 -18.93 -6.22
CA GLY A 95 -5.32 -17.52 -6.08
C GLY A 95 -5.70 -16.92 -4.75
N VAL A 96 -5.05 -15.80 -4.43
CA VAL A 96 -5.28 -15.02 -3.22
C VAL A 96 -5.23 -13.53 -3.54
N SER A 97 -6.22 -12.80 -3.04
CA SER A 97 -6.27 -11.34 -3.09
C SER A 97 -6.19 -10.80 -1.67
N THR A 98 -5.25 -9.90 -1.41
CA THR A 98 -4.99 -9.33 -0.08
C THR A 98 -4.40 -7.94 -0.19
N VAL A 99 -4.10 -7.32 0.95
CA VAL A 99 -3.30 -6.09 1.04
C VAL A 99 -1.98 -6.38 1.74
N VAL A 100 -0.94 -5.66 1.35
CA VAL A 100 0.44 -5.90 1.81
C VAL A 100 1.12 -4.62 2.22
N ALA A 101 2.01 -4.72 3.20
CA ALA A 101 3.09 -3.77 3.42
C ALA A 101 4.43 -4.42 3.06
N VAL A 102 5.13 -3.86 2.07
CA VAL A 102 6.42 -4.37 1.58
C VAL A 102 7.53 -3.42 2.02
N HIS A 103 8.39 -3.89 2.92
CA HIS A 103 9.55 -3.16 3.43
C HIS A 103 10.71 -3.27 2.43
N ARG A 104 11.19 -2.13 1.94
CA ARG A 104 12.26 -2.01 0.93
C ARG A 104 13.67 -2.27 1.47
N ALA A 105 13.78 -2.84 2.67
CA ALA A 105 15.07 -3.19 3.27
C ALA A 105 15.71 -4.40 2.56
N SER A 106 16.97 -4.70 2.88
CA SER A 106 17.66 -5.92 2.45
C SER A 106 18.01 -6.76 3.69
N PRO A 107 17.43 -7.96 3.89
CA PRO A 107 16.46 -8.62 3.02
C PRO A 107 15.09 -7.91 3.00
N VAL A 108 14.33 -8.10 1.91
CA VAL A 108 12.96 -7.61 1.81
C VAL A 108 12.12 -8.29 2.90
N ARG A 109 11.21 -7.53 3.51
CA ARG A 109 10.25 -8.08 4.48
C ARG A 109 8.85 -7.72 4.04
N VAL A 110 7.92 -8.66 4.17
CA VAL A 110 6.51 -8.46 3.84
C VAL A 110 5.66 -8.66 5.08
N GLU A 111 4.64 -7.83 5.23
CA GLU A 111 3.61 -7.97 6.25
C GLU A 111 2.25 -8.13 5.56
N LEU A 112 1.54 -9.17 5.97
CA LEU A 112 0.24 -9.58 5.47
C LEU A 112 -0.74 -9.61 6.64
N PRO A 113 -2.00 -9.20 6.46
CA PRO A 113 -3.03 -9.52 7.43
C PRO A 113 -3.29 -11.03 7.42
N GLY A 114 -3.52 -11.64 8.59
CA GLY A 114 -3.90 -13.06 8.67
C GLY A 114 -5.33 -13.29 8.20
N ASP A 115 -5.68 -14.51 7.80
CA ASP A 115 -6.97 -14.80 7.12
C ASP A 115 -8.23 -14.70 8.01
N GLY A 116 -9.36 -14.35 7.38
CA GLY A 116 -10.72 -14.54 7.92
C GLY A 116 -11.26 -13.37 8.76
N ALA A 117 -12.24 -13.64 9.63
CA ALA A 117 -12.96 -12.59 10.39
C ALA A 117 -12.08 -11.75 11.34
N ALA A 118 -10.80 -12.10 11.49
CA ALA A 118 -9.83 -11.44 12.35
C ALA A 118 -8.91 -10.44 11.62
N HIS A 119 -9.21 -10.06 10.37
CA HIS A 119 -8.38 -9.13 9.58
C HIS A 119 -8.20 -7.74 10.22
N GLN A 120 -9.21 -7.21 10.92
CA GLN A 120 -9.20 -5.81 11.38
C GLN A 120 -8.01 -5.44 12.29
N PRO A 121 -7.72 -6.19 13.38
CA PRO A 121 -6.54 -5.91 14.21
C PRO A 121 -5.22 -5.89 13.44
N ASP A 122 -5.08 -6.74 12.41
CA ASP A 122 -3.88 -6.75 11.58
C ASP A 122 -3.80 -5.54 10.66
N ILE A 123 -4.93 -5.13 10.07
CA ILE A 123 -4.98 -3.90 9.26
C ILE A 123 -4.58 -2.69 10.12
N GLU A 124 -5.12 -2.58 11.33
CA GLU A 124 -4.80 -1.48 12.24
C GLU A 124 -3.32 -1.45 12.68
N ARG A 125 -2.71 -2.64 12.78
CA ARG A 125 -1.29 -2.82 13.16
C ARG A 125 -0.33 -2.57 12.00
N ILE A 126 -0.66 -3.03 10.79
CA ILE A 126 0.23 -3.00 9.62
C ILE A 126 0.15 -1.66 8.89
N PHE A 127 -1.05 -1.09 8.77
CA PHE A 127 -1.29 0.07 7.93
C PHE A 127 -1.38 1.36 8.77
N PRO A 128 -0.72 2.44 8.33
CA PRO A 128 -0.92 3.79 8.85
C PRO A 128 -2.39 4.17 8.87
N GLU A 129 -2.81 4.97 9.85
CA GLU A 129 -4.22 5.31 10.09
C GLU A 129 -4.91 5.87 8.84
N ASP A 130 -4.22 6.75 8.10
CA ASP A 130 -4.68 7.36 6.85
C ASP A 130 -4.84 6.37 5.68
N LEU A 131 -4.27 5.17 5.79
CA LEU A 131 -4.34 4.13 4.76
C LEU A 131 -5.25 2.94 5.13
N ARG A 132 -5.79 2.90 6.36
CA ARG A 132 -6.58 1.75 6.84
C ARG A 132 -7.86 1.54 6.04
N GLU A 133 -8.62 2.61 5.75
CA GLU A 133 -9.84 2.52 4.95
C GLU A 133 -9.53 1.91 3.58
N ARG A 134 -8.49 2.43 2.91
CA ARG A 134 -8.04 1.93 1.63
C ARG A 134 -7.55 0.47 1.70
N ALA A 135 -6.91 0.07 2.79
CA ALA A 135 -6.50 -1.31 3.02
C ALA A 135 -7.70 -2.26 3.21
N PHE A 136 -8.80 -1.81 3.81
CA PHE A 136 -10.05 -2.59 3.88
C PHE A 136 -10.75 -2.73 2.53
N GLU A 137 -10.68 -1.71 1.68
CA GLU A 137 -11.29 -1.74 0.34
C GLU A 137 -10.58 -2.68 -0.63
N GLY A 138 -9.26 -2.88 -0.52
CA GLY A 138 -8.50 -3.70 -1.45
C GLY A 138 -8.27 -2.99 -2.79
N TYR A 139 -8.59 -3.60 -3.94
CA TYR A 139 -8.45 -2.95 -5.27
C TYR A 139 -9.53 -1.91 -5.54
N ARG A 140 -9.21 -0.82 -6.27
CA ARG A 140 -10.26 0.14 -6.71
C ARG A 140 -11.19 -0.47 -7.76
N ASP A 141 -10.63 -1.26 -8.66
CA ASP A 141 -11.38 -2.03 -9.67
C ASP A 141 -10.92 -3.49 -9.64
N PRO A 142 -11.55 -4.34 -8.79
CA PRO A 142 -11.21 -5.76 -8.71
C PRO A 142 -11.35 -6.50 -10.04
N ARG A 143 -12.27 -6.07 -10.92
CA ARG A 143 -12.47 -6.69 -12.23
C ARG A 143 -11.36 -6.32 -13.20
N ALA A 144 -10.81 -5.11 -13.12
CA ALA A 144 -9.62 -4.73 -13.89
C ALA A 144 -8.39 -5.53 -13.44
N ALA A 145 -8.18 -5.66 -12.14
CA ALA A 145 -7.10 -6.46 -11.58
C ALA A 145 -7.18 -7.93 -12.02
N GLU A 146 -8.37 -8.54 -11.97
CA GLU A 146 -8.62 -9.92 -12.44
C GLU A 146 -8.28 -10.09 -13.94
N ARG A 147 -8.71 -9.14 -14.79
CA ARG A 147 -8.38 -9.18 -16.24
C ARG A 147 -6.89 -9.01 -16.50
N GLU A 148 -6.23 -8.12 -15.78
CA GLU A 148 -4.79 -7.92 -15.90
C GLU A 148 -4.02 -9.17 -15.47
N LEU A 149 -4.44 -9.79 -14.36
CA LEU A 149 -3.84 -11.01 -13.84
C LEU A 149 -3.99 -12.17 -14.84
N ALA A 150 -5.18 -12.34 -15.42
CA ALA A 150 -5.43 -13.34 -16.46
C ALA A 150 -4.54 -13.11 -17.69
N ALA A 151 -4.36 -11.85 -18.11
CA ALA A 151 -3.49 -11.50 -19.23
C ALA A 151 -2.02 -11.81 -18.94
N ARG A 152 -1.53 -11.51 -17.73
CA ARG A 152 -0.16 -11.86 -17.30
C ARG A 152 0.03 -13.37 -17.23
N PHE A 153 -0.92 -14.10 -16.65
CA PHE A 153 -0.89 -15.55 -16.56
C PHE A 153 -0.77 -16.19 -17.96
N ALA A 154 -1.58 -15.73 -18.91
CA ALA A 154 -1.54 -16.19 -20.29
C ALA A 154 -0.25 -15.82 -21.02
N ALA A 155 0.43 -14.73 -20.64
CA ALA A 155 1.72 -14.34 -21.23
C ALA A 155 2.89 -15.19 -20.71
N GLN A 156 2.83 -15.61 -19.45
CA GLN A 156 3.89 -16.38 -18.80
C GLN A 156 3.76 -17.91 -18.95
N ASN A 157 2.61 -18.41 -19.40
CA ASN A 157 2.34 -19.83 -19.68
C ASN A 157 2.49 -20.22 -21.16
N ARG A 158 3.16 -19.39 -21.96
CA ARG A 158 3.53 -19.72 -23.34
C ARG A 158 4.90 -20.36 -23.39
#